data_AF-A0A921Q359-F1
#
_entry.id   AF-A0A921Q359-F1
#
_cell.length_a   1.000
_cell.length_b   1.000
_cell.length_c   1.000
_cell.angle_alpha   90.00
_cell.angle_beta   90.00
_cell.angle_gamma   90.00
#
_symmetry.space_group_name_H-M   'P 1'
#
loop_
_entity.id
_entity.type
_entity.pdbx_description
1 polymer ?
#
loop_
_entity_poly.entity_id
_entity_poly.type
_entity_poly.pdbx_seq_one_letter_code
_entity_poly.pdbx_strand_id
1 'polypeptide(L)'
;MKLEHTAKEIAKKLGQCPLAAKVLGSRLSRKKDITEWKAVQNFRDLSEPFTVLSWSYEKLDPYLQRCFLYCSLFPKGHRYKLDELVHLWVAEGFVGSCNSSRKTLEDVGTDYFNDMVAGSFFQLVSETDYGDYYVMHDLLHDLAESISREDCFRLEDDNVIQIPSTIRHLSVFVLRVCKSIRKISISCVVYAQLSALIH
;
A
#
# COMPACT_ATOMS: atom_id res chain seq x y z
N MET A 1 32.89 -1.03 7.54
CA MET A 1 33.56 -0.98 6.21
C MET A 1 32.86 -1.78 5.10
N LYS A 2 32.51 -3.07 5.26
CA LYS A 2 31.89 -3.86 4.15
C LYS A 2 30.51 -3.36 3.69
N LEU A 3 29.62 -2.99 4.63
CA LEU A 3 28.28 -2.48 4.30
C LEU A 3 28.33 -1.11 3.63
N GLU A 4 29.21 -0.20 4.08
CA GLU A 4 29.34 1.14 3.50
C GLU A 4 29.77 1.11 2.03
N HIS A 5 30.74 0.26 1.68
CA HIS A 5 31.13 0.08 0.28
C HIS A 5 29.96 -0.46 -0.56
N THR A 6 29.27 -1.48 -0.06
CA THR A 6 28.09 -2.07 -0.74
C THR A 6 26.97 -1.03 -0.90
N ALA A 7 26.73 -0.19 0.11
CA ALA A 7 25.76 0.91 0.08
C ALA A 7 26.06 1.91 -1.04
N LYS A 8 27.32 2.33 -1.18
CA LYS A 8 27.76 3.25 -2.24
C LYS A 8 27.55 2.66 -3.63
N GLU A 9 27.80 1.37 -3.80
CA GLU A 9 27.57 0.69 -5.08
C GLU A 9 26.07 0.56 -5.42
N ILE A 10 25.22 0.26 -4.43
CA ILE A 10 23.76 0.28 -4.61
C ILE A 10 23.27 1.69 -4.97
N ALA A 11 23.76 2.72 -4.27
CA ALA A 11 23.37 4.11 -4.50
C ALA A 11 23.72 4.60 -5.91
N LYS A 12 24.84 4.16 -6.49
CA LYS A 12 25.21 4.48 -7.88
C LYS A 12 24.30 3.81 -8.92
N LYS A 13 23.73 2.65 -8.57
CA LYS A 13 22.83 1.89 -9.46
C LYS A 13 21.37 2.35 -9.34
N LEU A 14 20.99 2.90 -8.19
CA LEU A 14 19.68 3.51 -7.98
C LEU A 14 19.49 4.64 -8.99
N GLY A 15 18.36 4.62 -9.68
CA GLY A 15 17.98 5.68 -10.60
C GLY A 15 17.73 7.01 -9.87
N GLN A 16 17.38 8.05 -10.63
CA GLN A 16 17.07 9.38 -10.09
C GLN A 16 15.65 9.45 -9.48
N CYS A 17 15.27 8.45 -8.67
CA CYS A 17 13.97 8.41 -7.98
C CYS A 17 14.16 8.44 -6.46
N PRO A 18 13.89 9.59 -5.80
CA PRO A 18 14.03 9.73 -4.35
C PRO A 18 13.20 8.72 -3.56
N LEU A 19 11.98 8.40 -4.01
CA LEU A 19 11.12 7.43 -3.35
C LEU A 19 11.74 6.02 -3.37
N ALA A 20 12.22 5.56 -4.52
CA ALA A 20 12.84 4.25 -4.65
C ALA A 20 14.08 4.14 -3.74
N ALA A 21 14.91 5.19 -3.70
CA ALA A 21 16.05 5.27 -2.79
C ALA A 21 15.62 5.22 -1.31
N LYS A 22 14.56 5.94 -0.94
CA LYS A 22 14.04 5.99 0.43
C LYS A 22 13.47 4.63 0.87
N VAL A 23 12.61 4.02 0.05
CA VAL A 23 12.01 2.70 0.34
C VAL A 23 13.10 1.64 0.48
N LEU A 24 14.04 1.57 -0.47
CA LEU A 24 15.14 0.60 -0.42
C LEU A 24 16.06 0.85 0.77
N GLY A 25 16.43 2.11 1.01
CA GLY A 25 17.29 2.52 2.13
C GLY A 25 16.67 2.20 3.48
N SER A 26 15.40 2.56 3.69
CA SER A 26 14.62 2.25 4.91
C SER A 26 14.51 0.75 5.17
N ARG A 27 14.50 -0.07 4.12
CA ARG A 27 14.46 -1.51 4.25
C ARG A 27 15.83 -2.10 4.61
N LEU A 28 16.87 -1.72 3.86
CA LEU A 28 18.23 -2.19 4.10
C LEU A 28 18.79 -1.70 5.44
N SER A 29 18.41 -0.52 5.92
CA SER A 29 18.85 0.00 7.22
C SER A 29 18.34 -0.82 8.41
N ARG A 30 17.15 -1.41 8.28
CA ARG A 30 16.56 -2.32 9.29
C ARG A 30 17.24 -3.70 9.29
N LYS A 31 17.94 -4.05 8.21
CA LYS A 31 18.60 -5.36 8.02
C LYS A 31 20.11 -5.20 7.89
N LYS A 32 20.83 -5.40 8.99
CA LYS A 32 22.30 -5.34 9.03
C LYS A 32 22.99 -6.57 8.40
N ASP A 33 22.24 -7.43 7.73
CA ASP A 33 22.75 -8.62 7.07
C ASP A 33 23.31 -8.30 5.68
N ILE A 34 24.62 -8.49 5.49
CA ILE A 34 25.31 -8.26 4.23
C ILE A 34 24.77 -9.10 3.06
N THR A 35 24.09 -10.23 3.33
CA THR A 35 23.55 -11.09 2.26
C THR A 35 22.41 -10.41 1.51
N GLU A 36 21.49 -9.74 2.21
CA GLU A 36 20.40 -8.97 1.59
C GLU A 36 20.95 -7.79 0.78
N TRP A 37 21.97 -7.10 1.31
CA TRP A 37 22.63 -6.00 0.59
C TRP A 37 23.28 -6.48 -0.70
N LYS A 38 23.94 -7.64 -0.68
CA LYS A 38 24.51 -8.26 -1.90
C LYS A 38 23.44 -8.73 -2.87
N ALA A 39 22.32 -9.25 -2.38
CA ALA A 39 21.19 -9.65 -3.23
C ALA A 39 20.64 -8.45 -4.02
N VAL A 40 20.46 -7.31 -3.34
CA VAL A 40 20.07 -6.04 -3.99
C VAL A 40 21.16 -5.55 -4.95
N GLN A 41 22.43 -5.57 -4.55
CA GLN A 41 23.55 -5.16 -5.40
C GLN A 41 23.61 -5.95 -6.71
N ASN A 42 23.25 -7.23 -6.68
CA ASN A 42 23.23 -8.12 -7.83
C ASN A 42 21.90 -8.11 -8.61
N PHE A 43 20.92 -7.33 -8.15
CA PHE A 43 19.64 -7.19 -8.84
C PHE A 43 19.82 -6.39 -10.13
N ARG A 44 19.13 -6.83 -11.20
CA ARG A 44 19.50 -6.47 -12.58
C ARG A 44 19.29 -5.00 -12.92
N ASP A 45 18.26 -4.36 -12.38
CA ASP A 45 17.93 -2.98 -12.73
C ASP A 45 17.40 -2.21 -11.52
N LEU A 46 18.28 -1.50 -10.83
CA LEU A 46 17.90 -0.57 -9.76
C LEU A 46 17.61 0.84 -10.30
N SER A 47 17.80 1.06 -11.61
CA SER A 47 17.56 2.36 -12.24
C SER A 47 16.07 2.62 -12.45
N GLU A 48 15.31 1.57 -12.71
CA GLU A 48 13.86 1.59 -12.84
C GLU A 48 13.16 1.62 -11.48
N PRO A 49 12.40 2.68 -11.14
CA PRO A 49 11.74 2.79 -9.84
C PRO A 49 10.77 1.65 -9.56
N PHE A 50 9.99 1.24 -10.56
CA PHE A 50 9.03 0.14 -10.42
C PHE A 50 9.71 -1.15 -9.98
N THR A 51 10.88 -1.46 -10.55
CA THR A 51 11.67 -2.65 -10.23
C THR A 51 12.14 -2.65 -8.77
N VAL A 52 12.60 -1.49 -8.26
CA VAL A 52 13.02 -1.33 -6.85
C VAL A 52 11.84 -1.42 -5.89
N LEU A 53 10.71 -0.79 -6.22
CA LEU A 53 9.52 -0.79 -5.40
C LEU A 53 8.88 -2.19 -5.37
N SER A 54 8.83 -2.90 -6.50
CA SER A 54 8.36 -4.28 -6.59
C SER A 54 9.20 -5.22 -5.72
N TRP A 55 10.53 -5.12 -5.81
CA TRP A 55 11.42 -5.90 -4.95
C TRP A 55 11.22 -5.58 -3.46
N SER A 56 10.94 -4.31 -3.16
CA SER A 56 10.66 -3.84 -1.81
C SER A 56 9.35 -4.44 -1.26
N TYR A 57 8.31 -4.50 -2.10
CA TYR A 57 7.02 -5.12 -1.83
C TYR A 57 7.12 -6.64 -1.66
N GLU A 58 7.84 -7.34 -2.54
CA GLU A 58 7.97 -8.82 -2.56
C GLU A 58 8.49 -9.43 -1.26
N LYS A 59 9.06 -8.62 -0.39
CA LYS A 59 9.62 -9.07 0.90
C LYS A 59 9.10 -8.29 2.09
N LEU A 60 7.97 -7.62 1.91
CA LEU A 60 7.01 -7.46 2.99
C LEU A 60 6.50 -8.84 3.41
N ASP A 61 6.08 -8.95 4.66
CA ASP A 61 5.33 -10.11 5.12
C ASP A 61 4.00 -10.24 4.33
N PRO A 62 3.51 -11.46 4.04
CA PRO A 62 2.28 -11.64 3.26
C PRO A 62 1.05 -10.91 3.79
N TYR A 63 0.93 -10.70 5.10
CA TYR A 63 -0.17 -9.92 5.67
C TYR A 63 -0.06 -8.44 5.30
N LEU A 64 1.15 -7.85 5.37
CA LEU A 64 1.42 -6.49 4.93
C LEU A 64 1.22 -6.32 3.42
N GLN A 65 1.54 -7.33 2.61
CA GLN A 65 1.29 -7.30 1.17
C GLN A 65 -0.21 -7.13 0.87
N ARG A 66 -1.08 -7.89 1.54
CA ARG A 66 -2.54 -7.76 1.38
C ARG A 66 -3.04 -6.37 1.78
N CYS A 67 -2.57 -5.86 2.92
CA CYS A 67 -2.90 -4.52 3.41
C CYS A 67 -2.48 -3.43 2.41
N PHE A 68 -1.27 -3.55 1.84
CA PHE A 68 -0.74 -2.66 0.81
C PHE A 68 -1.58 -2.70 -0.48
N LEU A 69 -1.86 -3.90 -1.00
CA LEU A 69 -2.66 -4.05 -2.23
C LEU A 69 -4.07 -3.51 -2.08
N TYR A 70 -4.68 -3.65 -0.89
CA TYR A 70 -6.00 -3.10 -0.61
C TYR A 70 -6.05 -1.58 -0.78
N CYS A 71 -4.94 -0.88 -0.57
CA CYS A 71 -4.85 0.58 -0.74
C CYS A 71 -5.07 1.03 -2.20
N SER A 72 -4.94 0.12 -3.17
CA SER A 72 -5.31 0.39 -4.57
C SER A 72 -6.81 0.70 -4.76
N LEU A 73 -7.67 0.37 -3.80
CA LEU A 73 -9.10 0.71 -3.87
C LEU A 73 -9.39 2.19 -3.57
N PHE A 74 -8.42 2.92 -3.04
CA PHE A 74 -8.53 4.35 -2.81
C PHE A 74 -7.92 5.11 -3.99
N PRO A 75 -8.41 6.32 -4.32
CA PRO A 75 -7.81 7.12 -5.37
C PRO A 75 -6.39 7.58 -4.99
N LYS A 76 -5.59 7.93 -5.99
CA LYS A 76 -4.28 8.58 -5.76
C LYS A 76 -4.44 9.86 -4.95
N GLY A 77 -3.47 10.13 -4.08
CA GLY A 77 -3.52 11.27 -3.16
C GLY A 77 -4.53 11.13 -2.01
N HIS A 78 -5.20 9.97 -1.85
CA HIS A 78 -6.06 9.74 -0.70
C HIS A 78 -5.30 9.93 0.62
N ARG A 79 -5.94 10.62 1.57
CA ARG A 79 -5.41 10.90 2.90
C ARG A 79 -5.95 9.86 3.87
N TYR A 80 -5.10 8.91 4.23
CA TYR A 80 -5.42 7.85 5.17
C TYR A 80 -5.29 8.36 6.60
N LYS A 81 -6.31 8.08 7.42
CA LYS A 81 -6.13 8.02 8.88
C LYS A 81 -5.77 6.59 9.28
N LEU A 82 -4.87 6.48 10.26
CA LEU A 82 -4.42 5.20 10.81
C LEU A 82 -5.60 4.31 11.19
N ASP A 83 -6.44 4.77 12.12
CA ASP A 83 -7.51 3.96 12.72
C ASP A 83 -8.55 3.52 11.68
N GLU A 84 -8.92 4.42 10.76
CA GLU A 84 -9.88 4.12 9.69
C GLU A 84 -9.35 3.02 8.76
N LEU A 85 -8.08 3.11 8.34
CA LEU A 85 -7.49 2.11 7.45
C LEU A 85 -7.28 0.77 8.16
N VAL A 86 -6.85 0.79 9.42
CA VAL A 86 -6.66 -0.42 10.23
C VAL A 86 -7.98 -1.16 10.42
N HIS A 87 -9.08 -0.47 10.74
CA HIS A 87 -10.39 -1.11 10.85
C HIS A 87 -10.82 -1.80 9.56
N LEU A 88 -10.52 -1.21 8.39
CA LEU A 88 -10.81 -1.85 7.11
C LEU A 88 -9.99 -3.12 6.90
N TRP A 89 -8.69 -3.10 7.22
CA TRP A 89 -7.86 -4.30 7.13
C TRP A 89 -8.31 -5.41 8.09
N VAL A 90 -8.77 -5.06 9.29
CA VAL A 90 -9.33 -6.01 10.25
C VAL A 90 -10.64 -6.61 9.71
N ALA A 91 -11.54 -5.77 9.19
CA ALA A 91 -12.82 -6.20 8.63
C ALA A 91 -12.65 -7.15 7.43
N GLU A 92 -11.65 -6.90 6.58
CA GLU A 92 -11.30 -7.77 5.45
C GLU A 92 -10.52 -9.04 5.85
N GLY A 93 -10.17 -9.18 7.14
CA GLY A 93 -9.40 -10.32 7.64
C GLY A 93 -7.96 -10.36 7.14
N PHE A 94 -7.39 -9.19 6.78
CA PHE A 94 -5.98 -9.09 6.38
C PHE A 94 -5.02 -9.04 7.55
N VAL A 95 -5.53 -8.77 8.75
CA VAL A 95 -4.74 -8.76 9.97
C VAL A 95 -4.66 -10.16 10.58
N GLY A 96 -3.44 -10.68 10.76
CA GLY A 96 -3.21 -12.00 11.32
C GLY A 96 -3.61 -12.11 12.80
N SER A 97 -4.07 -13.29 13.22
CA SER A 97 -4.39 -13.55 14.63
C SER A 97 -3.14 -13.42 15.51
N CYS A 98 -3.26 -12.71 16.63
CA CYS A 98 -2.18 -12.63 17.61
C CYS A 98 -2.21 -13.84 18.56
N ASN A 99 -1.08 -14.52 18.73
CA ASN A 99 -0.91 -15.53 19.78
C ASN A 99 -0.73 -14.91 21.18
N SER A 100 -0.68 -13.58 21.28
CA SER A 100 -0.60 -12.87 22.55
C SER A 100 -1.99 -12.52 23.06
N SER A 101 -2.32 -12.94 24.27
CA SER A 101 -3.57 -12.59 24.95
C SER A 101 -3.73 -11.10 25.28
N ARG A 102 -2.73 -10.26 24.96
CA ARG A 102 -2.67 -8.84 25.32
C ARG A 102 -2.84 -7.86 24.16
N LYS A 103 -2.87 -8.34 22.91
CA LYS A 103 -3.03 -7.48 21.72
C LYS A 103 -4.34 -7.79 21.02
N THR A 104 -5.08 -6.74 20.65
CA THR A 104 -6.24 -6.86 19.76
C THR A 104 -5.79 -6.98 18.30
N LEU A 105 -6.74 -7.23 17.39
CA LEU A 105 -6.42 -7.20 15.95
C LEU A 105 -6.08 -5.79 15.49
N GLU A 106 -6.71 -4.77 16.06
CA GLU A 106 -6.41 -3.36 15.79
C GLU A 106 -4.99 -2.99 16.23
N ASP A 107 -4.50 -3.52 17.36
CA ASP A 107 -3.11 -3.34 17.79
C ASP A 107 -2.13 -3.94 16.77
N VAL A 108 -2.43 -5.16 16.26
CA VAL A 108 -1.59 -5.81 15.22
C VAL A 108 -1.67 -5.06 13.90
N GLY A 109 -2.85 -4.59 13.49
CA GLY A 109 -3.02 -3.78 12.29
C GLY A 109 -2.28 -2.44 12.39
N THR A 110 -2.23 -1.85 13.58
CA THR A 110 -1.43 -0.65 13.88
C THR A 110 0.07 -0.93 13.74
N ASP A 111 0.55 -2.08 14.23
CA ASP A 111 1.94 -2.51 14.01
C ASP A 111 2.24 -2.64 12.50
N TYR A 112 1.33 -3.22 11.71
CA TYR A 112 1.49 -3.34 10.26
C TYR A 112 1.57 -1.98 9.55
N PHE A 113 0.70 -1.04 9.95
CA PHE A 113 0.75 0.32 9.42
C PHE A 113 2.09 0.99 9.73
N ASN A 114 2.53 0.91 10.99
CA ASN A 114 3.79 1.48 11.44
C ASN A 114 5.00 0.87 10.71
N ASP A 115 4.97 -0.44 10.44
CA ASP A 115 6.01 -1.11 9.65
C ASP A 115 6.07 -0.62 8.20
N MET A 116 4.92 -0.30 7.60
CA MET A 116 4.82 0.30 6.27
C MET A 116 5.27 1.76 6.25
N VAL A 117 4.96 2.56 7.29
CA VAL A 117 5.51 3.92 7.47
C VAL A 117 7.03 3.87 7.62
N ALA A 118 7.55 2.99 8.47
CA ALA A 118 8.98 2.76 8.64
C ALA A 118 9.65 2.27 7.33
N GLY A 119 8.91 1.56 6.48
CA GLY A 119 9.32 1.17 5.13
C GLY A 119 9.16 2.26 4.07
N SER A 120 8.64 3.44 4.41
CA SER A 120 8.33 4.54 3.50
C SER A 120 7.26 4.22 2.44
N PHE A 121 6.40 3.23 2.70
CA PHE A 121 5.22 2.95 1.89
C PHE A 121 4.11 3.99 2.12
N PHE A 122 4.03 4.50 3.34
CA PHE A 122 3.21 5.65 3.72
C PHE A 122 4.09 6.81 4.16
N GLN A 123 3.63 8.02 3.90
CA GLN A 123 4.29 9.26 4.30
C GLN A 123 3.31 10.12 5.09
N LEU A 124 3.74 10.57 6.26
CA LEU A 124 3.00 11.54 7.06
C LEU A 124 2.97 12.89 6.33
N VAL A 125 1.78 13.45 6.15
CA VAL A 125 1.58 14.74 5.45
C VAL A 125 0.97 15.82 6.34
N SER A 126 0.38 15.44 7.47
CA SER A 126 -0.23 16.39 8.39
C SER A 126 -0.38 15.75 9.76
N GLU A 127 0.07 16.46 10.78
CA GLU A 127 -0.24 16.20 12.18
C GLU A 127 -1.29 17.24 12.58
N THR A 128 -2.42 16.82 13.13
CA THR A 128 -3.50 17.73 13.55
C THR A 128 -4.07 17.28 14.89
N ASP A 129 -4.79 18.15 15.57
CA ASP A 129 -5.51 17.80 16.80
C ASP A 129 -6.56 16.68 16.58
N TYR A 130 -6.96 16.46 15.32
CA TYR A 130 -7.91 15.43 14.90
C TYR A 130 -7.23 14.13 14.42
N GLY A 131 -5.92 14.03 14.56
CA GLY A 131 -5.11 12.88 14.19
C GLY A 131 -4.17 13.13 13.00
N ASP A 132 -3.33 12.13 12.76
CA ASP A 132 -2.32 12.13 11.72
C ASP A 132 -2.88 11.64 10.38
N TYR A 133 -2.49 12.32 9.31
CA TYR A 133 -2.84 11.93 7.94
C TYR A 133 -1.62 11.47 7.18
N TYR A 134 -1.79 10.34 6.49
CA TYR A 134 -0.77 9.72 5.68
C TYR A 134 -1.21 9.65 4.22
N VAL A 135 -0.26 9.65 3.30
CA VAL A 135 -0.49 9.39 1.88
C VAL A 135 0.39 8.25 1.39
N MET A 136 -0.12 7.48 0.44
CA MET A 136 0.68 6.59 -0.39
C MET A 136 1.13 7.35 -1.63
N HIS A 137 2.42 7.29 -1.95
CA HIS A 137 2.95 7.96 -3.14
C HIS A 137 2.42 7.30 -4.43
N ASP A 138 2.16 8.09 -5.47
CA ASP A 138 1.56 7.62 -6.74
C ASP A 138 2.26 6.38 -7.35
N LEU A 139 3.59 6.34 -7.41
CA LEU A 139 4.33 5.16 -7.87
C LEU A 139 4.08 3.88 -7.05
N LEU A 140 3.87 4.00 -5.74
CA LEU A 140 3.50 2.86 -4.89
C LEU A 140 2.04 2.48 -5.11
N HIS A 141 1.17 3.46 -5.31
CA HIS A 141 -0.21 3.23 -5.68
C HIS A 141 -0.32 2.51 -7.04
N ASP A 142 0.43 2.96 -8.05
CA ASP A 142 0.55 2.31 -9.37
C ASP A 142 1.03 0.86 -9.25
N LEU A 143 2.01 0.62 -8.37
CA LEU A 143 2.47 -0.74 -8.08
C LEU A 143 1.35 -1.59 -7.44
N ALA A 144 0.65 -1.05 -6.45
CA ALA A 144 -0.45 -1.75 -5.78
C ALA A 144 -1.56 -2.10 -6.79
N GLU A 145 -1.97 -1.15 -7.61
CA GLU A 145 -2.99 -1.31 -8.66
C GLU A 145 -2.56 -2.31 -9.73
N SER A 146 -1.30 -2.26 -10.18
CA SER A 146 -0.76 -3.21 -11.16
C SER A 146 -0.80 -4.65 -10.65
N ILE A 147 -0.54 -4.87 -9.36
CA ILE A 147 -0.50 -6.21 -8.77
C ILE A 147 -1.91 -6.69 -8.40
N SER A 148 -2.79 -5.80 -7.94
CA SER A 148 -4.14 -6.14 -7.48
C SER A 148 -5.19 -6.20 -8.57
N ARG A 149 -4.87 -5.83 -9.82
CA ARG A 149 -5.80 -5.64 -10.96
C ARG A 149 -6.82 -6.78 -11.21
N GLU A 150 -6.50 -8.00 -10.80
CA GLU A 150 -7.36 -9.17 -11.03
C GLU A 150 -8.39 -9.36 -9.90
N ASP A 151 -8.07 -8.88 -8.69
CA ASP A 151 -8.84 -9.04 -7.46
C ASP A 151 -9.47 -7.72 -6.96
N CYS A 152 -8.92 -6.56 -7.32
CA CYS A 152 -9.39 -5.24 -6.91
C CYS A 152 -9.77 -4.39 -8.13
N PHE A 153 -10.86 -3.62 -8.00
CA PHE A 153 -11.29 -2.69 -9.04
C PHE A 153 -11.78 -1.39 -8.42
N ARG A 154 -11.36 -0.26 -8.99
CA ARG A 154 -11.79 1.08 -8.59
C ARG A 154 -12.57 1.70 -9.73
N LEU A 155 -13.86 1.93 -9.49
CA LEU A 155 -14.79 2.52 -10.46
C LEU A 155 -14.84 4.04 -10.25
N GLU A 156 -14.15 4.80 -11.09
CA GLU A 156 -14.06 6.27 -11.00
C GLU A 156 -14.77 7.00 -12.14
N ASP A 157 -15.18 6.28 -13.20
CA ASP A 157 -15.83 6.85 -14.38
C ASP A 157 -17.25 6.27 -14.55
N ASP A 158 -18.22 7.17 -14.67
CA ASP A 158 -19.63 6.87 -14.95
C ASP A 158 -19.82 6.08 -16.27
N ASN A 159 -18.84 6.14 -17.18
CA ASN A 159 -18.85 5.48 -18.48
C ASN A 159 -18.34 4.03 -18.45
N VAL A 160 -17.89 3.49 -17.30
CA VAL A 160 -17.49 2.08 -17.24
C VAL A 160 -18.71 1.19 -17.38
N ILE A 161 -18.74 0.46 -18.50
CA ILE A 161 -19.89 -0.35 -18.90
C ILE A 161 -19.87 -1.73 -18.19
N GLN A 162 -18.69 -2.25 -17.86
CA GLN A 162 -18.52 -3.60 -17.33
C GLN A 162 -17.45 -3.67 -16.24
N ILE A 163 -17.82 -4.31 -15.13
CA ILE A 163 -16.93 -4.66 -14.03
C ILE A 163 -16.51 -6.13 -14.23
N PRO A 164 -15.20 -6.47 -14.20
CA PRO A 164 -14.76 -7.85 -14.41
C PRO A 164 -15.35 -8.79 -13.34
N SER A 165 -15.76 -10.00 -13.72
CA SER A 165 -16.36 -10.95 -12.78
C SER A 165 -15.37 -11.60 -11.81
N THR A 166 -14.06 -11.41 -12.03
CA THR A 166 -12.99 -11.96 -11.18
C THR A 166 -12.70 -11.11 -9.95
N ILE A 167 -13.21 -9.88 -9.91
CA ILE A 167 -12.90 -8.96 -8.82
C ILE A 167 -13.54 -9.44 -7.52
N ARG A 168 -12.83 -9.24 -6.41
CA ARG A 168 -13.29 -9.54 -5.05
C ARG A 168 -13.60 -8.27 -4.29
N HIS A 169 -12.84 -7.21 -4.54
CA HIS A 169 -13.01 -5.92 -3.90
C HIS A 169 -13.31 -4.84 -4.94
N LEU A 170 -14.34 -4.04 -4.68
CA LEU A 170 -14.79 -2.97 -5.55
C LEU A 170 -14.89 -1.68 -4.74
N SER A 171 -14.23 -0.64 -5.21
CA SER A 171 -14.44 0.73 -4.74
C SER A 171 -15.21 1.51 -5.80
N VAL A 172 -16.15 2.34 -5.37
CA VAL A 172 -17.07 3.06 -6.25
C VAL A 172 -17.01 4.54 -5.93
N PHE A 173 -16.44 5.29 -6.85
CA PHE A 173 -16.21 6.73 -6.78
C PHE A 173 -16.90 7.45 -7.93
N VAL A 174 -18.22 7.25 -8.05
CA VAL A 174 -19.05 7.85 -9.12
C VAL A 174 -20.02 8.87 -8.54
N LEU A 175 -20.30 9.94 -9.29
CA LEU A 175 -21.27 10.96 -8.90
C LEU A 175 -22.72 10.45 -9.06
N ARG A 176 -22.94 9.39 -9.86
CA ARG A 176 -24.25 8.76 -10.07
C ARG A 176 -24.14 7.25 -9.92
N VAL A 177 -25.02 6.64 -9.11
CA VAL A 177 -25.06 5.18 -8.93
C VAL A 177 -25.35 4.50 -10.28
N CYS A 178 -24.33 3.82 -10.82
CA CYS A 178 -24.42 3.18 -12.14
C CYS A 178 -25.30 1.91 -12.08
N LYS A 179 -26.12 1.67 -13.12
CA LYS A 179 -27.09 0.54 -13.18
C LYS A 179 -26.43 -0.85 -13.04
N SER A 180 -25.13 -0.95 -13.30
CA SER A 180 -24.34 -2.18 -13.28
C SER A 180 -24.05 -2.71 -11.86
N ILE A 181 -24.28 -1.93 -10.80
CA ILE A 181 -24.02 -2.34 -9.40
C ILE A 181 -24.98 -3.46 -8.93
N ARG A 182 -26.13 -3.66 -9.60
CA ARG A 182 -27.18 -4.62 -9.19
C ARG A 182 -26.80 -6.11 -9.29
N LYS A 183 -25.58 -6.47 -9.69
CA LYS A 183 -25.16 -7.87 -9.97
C LYS A 183 -24.06 -8.42 -9.06
N ILE A 184 -23.66 -7.73 -8.00
CA ILE A 184 -22.45 -8.13 -7.24
C ILE A 184 -22.81 -8.84 -5.93
N SER A 185 -22.13 -9.97 -5.69
CA SER A 185 -22.16 -10.75 -4.45
C SER A 185 -21.55 -9.96 -3.27
N ILE A 186 -22.04 -10.24 -2.06
CA ILE A 186 -22.10 -9.38 -0.86
C ILE A 186 -20.75 -9.03 -0.18
N SER A 187 -19.59 -9.19 -0.84
CA SER A 187 -18.29 -8.75 -0.27
C SER A 187 -17.84 -7.36 -0.74
N CYS A 188 -18.76 -6.51 -1.21
CA CYS A 188 -18.42 -5.18 -1.68
C CYS A 188 -18.26 -4.18 -0.53
N VAL A 189 -17.02 -3.78 -0.23
CA VAL A 189 -16.77 -2.55 0.52
C VAL A 189 -17.11 -1.35 -0.36
N VAL A 190 -18.38 -0.94 -0.33
CA VAL A 190 -18.80 0.33 -0.94
C VAL A 190 -18.28 1.47 -0.08
N TYR A 191 -17.08 1.99 -0.41
CA TYR A 191 -16.61 3.25 0.14
C TYR A 191 -17.32 4.40 -0.59
N ALA A 192 -18.58 4.66 -0.22
CA ALA A 192 -19.29 5.84 -0.67
C ALA A 192 -18.71 7.07 0.06
N GLN A 193 -17.85 7.86 -0.58
CA GLN A 193 -17.58 9.21 -0.10
C GLN A 193 -18.85 10.06 -0.29
N LEU A 194 -19.68 10.12 0.75
CA LEU A 194 -20.64 11.21 0.94
C LEU A 194 -19.86 12.48 1.31
N SER A 195 -19.24 13.13 0.34
CA SER A 195 -18.62 14.46 0.51
C SER A 195 -19.32 15.57 -0.28
N ALA A 196 -20.60 15.39 -0.60
CA ALA A 196 -21.42 16.41 -1.30
C ALA A 196 -22.76 16.76 -0.61
N LEU A 197 -22.87 16.58 0.71
CA LEU A 197 -24.03 17.02 1.49
C LEU A 197 -23.60 17.74 2.78
N ILE A 198 -22.74 18.75 2.64
CA ILE A 198 -22.68 19.88 3.58
C ILE A 198 -22.53 21.14 2.71
N HIS A 199 -23.68 21.74 2.41
CA HIS A 199 -23.81 23.18 2.15
C HIS A 199 -24.46 23.80 3.37
#